data_AF-A0A378B586-F1
#
_entry.id   AF-A0A378B586-F1
#
_cell.length_a   1.000
_cell.length_b   1.000
_cell.length_c   1.000
_cell.angle_alpha   90.00
_cell.angle_beta   90.00
_cell.angle_gamma   90.00
#
_symmetry.space_group_name_H-M   'P 1'
#
loop_
_entity.id
_entity.type
_entity.pdbx_description
1 polymer ?
#
loop_
_entity_poly.entity_id
_entity_poly.type
_entity_poly.pdbx_seq_one_letter_code
_entity_poly.pdbx_strand_id
1 'polypeptide(L)' 'MQGVNLGAMTITSGQLPINPLDGTMPEDIAEQARQSLENVKAIVEAAGLTVGPDR' A
#
# COMPACT_ATOMS: atom_id res chain seq x y z
N MET A 1 -1.91 12.93 3.98
CA MET A 1 -2.53 12.31 2.79
C MET A 1 -1.75 11.05 2.46
N GLN A 2 -2.42 9.92 2.16
CA GLN A 2 -1.76 8.63 1.88
C GLN A 2 -1.60 8.35 0.37
N GLY A 3 -2.36 9.03 -0.47
CA GLY A 3 -2.23 9.03 -1.92
C GLY A 3 -3.03 10.17 -2.54
N VAL A 4 -2.79 10.42 -3.83
CA VAL A 4 -3.52 11.40 -4.65
C VAL A 4 -3.96 10.75 -5.95
N ASN A 5 -5.22 10.96 -6.33
CA ASN A 5 -5.77 10.56 -7.62
C ASN A 5 -5.86 11.78 -8.54
N LEU A 6 -5.21 11.69 -9.71
CA LEU A 6 -5.10 12.75 -10.72
C LEU A 6 -5.97 12.45 -11.96
N GLY A 7 -6.97 11.57 -11.82
CA GLY A 7 -7.82 11.08 -12.90
C GLY A 7 -7.19 9.88 -13.61
N ALA A 8 -6.21 10.14 -14.49
CA ALA A 8 -5.56 9.09 -15.29
C ALA A 8 -4.44 8.34 -14.52
N MET A 9 -4.04 8.85 -13.36
CA MET A 9 -2.91 8.33 -12.60
C MET A 9 -3.17 8.49 -11.10
N THR A 10 -2.82 7.45 -10.33
CA THR A 10 -2.85 7.48 -8.86
C THR A 10 -1.42 7.33 -8.34
N ILE A 11 -1.03 8.18 -7.40
CA ILE A 11 0.30 8.14 -6.76
C ILE A 11 0.09 7.94 -5.26
N THR A 12 0.70 6.92 -4.68
CA THR A 12 0.73 6.70 -3.22
C THR A 12 1.96 7.39 -2.62
N SER A 13 1.88 7.79 -1.35
CA SER A 13 3.10 8.11 -0.59
C SER A 13 3.94 6.84 -0.38
N GLY A 14 5.16 6.99 0.14
CA GLY A 14 5.94 5.84 0.62
C GLY A 14 5.20 5.17 1.78
N GLN A 15 4.85 3.90 1.63
CA GLN A 15 4.12 3.15 2.66
C GLN A 15 5.10 2.41 3.56
N LEU A 16 5.03 2.71 4.86
CA LEU A 16 5.75 1.97 5.89
C LEU A 16 5.04 0.63 6.16
N PRO A 17 5.76 -0.38 6.67
CA PRO A 17 5.20 -1.69 7.00
C PRO A 17 4.48 -1.67 8.36
N ILE A 18 3.64 -0.67 8.59
CA ILE A 18 2.82 -0.54 9.79
C ILE A 18 1.45 -1.14 9.49
N ASN A 19 0.99 -2.08 10.33
CA ASN A 19 -0.36 -2.61 10.26
C ASN A 19 -1.36 -1.52 10.65
N PRO A 20 -2.31 -1.14 9.76
CA PRO A 20 -3.24 -0.06 10.03
C PRO A 20 -4.27 -0.38 11.14
N LEU A 21 -4.43 -1.65 11.53
CA LEU A 21 -5.40 -2.06 12.55
C LEU A 21 -4.89 -1.86 13.97
N ASP A 22 -3.60 -2.11 14.21
CA ASP A 22 -3.01 -2.13 15.56
C ASP A 22 -1.74 -1.28 15.69
N GLY A 23 -1.24 -0.70 14.60
CA GLY A 23 -0.04 0.14 14.59
C GLY A 23 1.27 -0.63 14.74
N THR A 24 1.25 -1.96 14.68
CA THR A 24 2.45 -2.79 14.83
C THR A 24 3.27 -2.83 13.54
N MET A 25 4.57 -3.09 13.67
CA MET A 25 5.49 -3.32 12.57
C MET A 25 6.07 -4.72 12.72
N PRO A 26 6.01 -5.60 11.69
CA PRO A 26 6.62 -6.92 11.77
C PRO A 26 8.12 -6.83 12.01
N GLU A 27 8.70 -7.80 12.72
CA GLU A 27 10.16 -7.88 12.91
C GLU A 27 10.87 -8.42 11.67
N ASP A 28 10.27 -9.41 11.00
CA ASP A 28 10.84 -10.04 9.81
C ASP A 28 10.76 -9.14 8.57
N ILE A 29 11.84 -9.10 7.80
CA ILE A 29 11.96 -8.22 6.63
C ILE A 29 11.04 -8.62 5.48
N ALA A 30 10.77 -9.92 5.29
CA ALA A 30 9.84 -10.37 4.26
C ALA A 30 8.40 -9.98 4.61
N GLU A 31 8.02 -10.12 5.89
CA GLU A 31 6.72 -9.64 6.37
C GLU A 31 6.60 -8.12 6.33
N GLN A 32 7.67 -7.37 6.61
CA GLN A 32 7.68 -5.93 6.39
C GLN A 32 7.44 -5.59 4.91
N ALA A 33 8.16 -6.22 3.99
CA ALA A 33 7.97 -5.99 2.57
C ALA A 33 6.53 -6.29 2.14
N ARG A 34 5.96 -7.40 2.62
CA ARG A 34 4.57 -7.77 2.38
C ARG A 34 3.60 -6.73 2.94
N GLN A 35 3.77 -6.27 4.18
CA GLN A 35 2.90 -5.29 4.80
C GLN A 35 2.93 -3.94 4.08
N SER A 36 4.10 -3.47 3.66
CA SER A 36 4.22 -2.25 2.85
C SER A 36 3.47 -2.38 1.52
N LEU A 37 3.55 -3.54 0.86
CA LEU A 37 2.83 -3.81 -0.39
C LEU A 37 1.31 -3.88 -0.18
N GLU A 38 0.83 -4.51 0.89
CA GLU A 38 -0.60 -4.52 1.24
C GLU A 38 -1.12 -3.12 1.53
N ASN A 39 -0.33 -2.28 2.20
CA ASN A 39 -0.68 -0.88 2.43
C ASN A 39 -0.78 -0.08 1.13
N VAL A 40 0.14 -0.30 0.17
CA VAL A 40 0.03 0.29 -1.19
C VAL A 40 -1.23 -0.21 -1.89
N LYS A 41 -1.47 -1.52 -1.89
CA LYS A 41 -2.65 -2.15 -2.51
C LYS A 41 -3.95 -1.56 -1.97
N ALA A 42 -4.08 -1.40 -0.65
CA ALA A 42 -5.27 -0.83 -0.03
C ALA A 42 -5.57 0.59 -0.52
N ILE A 43 -4.54 1.43 -0.71
CA ILE A 43 -4.72 2.80 -1.23
C ILE A 43 -5.13 2.78 -2.71
N VAL A 44 -4.53 1.88 -3.50
CA VAL A 44 -4.88 1.69 -4.92
C VAL A 44 -6.34 1.22 -5.07
N GLU A 45 -6.77 0.27 -4.24
CA GLU A 45 -8.15 -0.22 -4.21
C GLU A 45 -9.14 0.86 -3.74
N ALA A 46 -8.77 1.67 -2.75
CA ALA A 46 -9.56 2.82 -2.32
C ALA A 46 -9.72 3.89 -3.42
N ALA A 47 -8.80 3.94 -4.39
CA ALA A 47 -8.89 4.79 -5.58
C ALA A 47 -9.72 4.16 -6.72
N GLY A 48 -10.29 2.96 -6.52
CA GLY A 48 -11.08 2.23 -7.53
C GLY A 48 -10.25 1.49 -8.57
N LEU A 49 -8.97 1.22 -8.28
CA LEU A 49 -8.03 0.52 -9.16
C LEU A 49 -7.65 -0.84 -8.57
N THR A 50 -6.91 -1.65 -9.34
CA THR A 50 -6.40 -2.95 -8.88
C THR A 50 -4.89 -3.06 -9.10
N VAL A 51 -4.21 -3.87 -8.30
CA VAL A 51 -2.82 -4.24 -8.55
C VAL A 51 -2.74 -4.98 -9.89
N GLY A 52 -1.77 -4.58 -10.73
CA GLY A 52 -1.57 -5.22 -12.02
C GLY A 52 -1.15 -6.68 -11.88
N PRO A 53 -1.48 -7.54 -12.85
CA PRO A 53 -1.01 -8.92 -12.86
C PRO A 53 0.52 -8.97 -12.96
N ASP A 54 1.12 -10.00 -12.37
CA ASP A 54 2.50 -10.36 -12.64
C ASP A 54 2.62 -10.74 -14.13
N ARG A 55 3.61 -10.18 -14.82
CA ARG A 55 3.69 -10.24 -16.29
C ARG A 55 4.31 -11.52 -16.80
#